data_AF-A0A0Q4X3D1-F1
#
_entry.id   AF-A0A0Q4X3D1-F1
#
_cell.length_a   1.000
_cell.length_b   1.000
_cell.length_c   1.000
_cell.angle_alpha   90.00
_cell.angle_beta   90.00
_cell.angle_gamma   90.00
#
_symmetry.space_group_name_H-M   'P 1'
#
loop_
_entity.id
_entity.type
_entity.pdbx_description
1 polymer ?
#
loop_
_entity_poly.entity_id
_entity_poly.type
_entity_poly.pdbx_seq_one_letter_code
_entity_poly.pdbx_strand_id
1 'polypeptide(L)'
;MTEAWAGRTFRNAAPLTLRGDNPVDGYSAEDLRGHGWAPGGYMGTCQDCVEVHVGGDKRCRRCRACAIKALEASRNRPRWQSGHKGIPTDRPVWAYFYWSGSSEDEDIMLLHGISDEGGEVFTVQHERVRDWDRYGHVICWIDVEERPALSVEAVDAIVAALADQRSIHWSCADHIVEDWLHQTALQAVVDGHRDATRIAAAALKSRELDFSRYYG
;
A
#
# COMPACT_ATOMS: atom_id res chain seq x y z
N MET A 1 42.49 59.91 29.29
CA MET A 1 41.15 59.67 29.87
C MET A 1 40.55 58.51 29.11
N THR A 2 40.71 57.31 29.66
CA THR A 2 40.38 56.01 29.08
C THR A 2 39.22 55.43 29.89
N GLU A 3 38.01 55.44 29.34
CA GLU A 3 36.84 54.83 29.97
C GLU A 3 36.67 53.37 29.53
N ALA A 4 36.56 52.51 30.53
CA ALA A 4 36.45 51.07 30.45
C ALA A 4 35.04 50.65 30.02
N TRP A 5 34.95 49.82 28.98
CA TRP A 5 33.73 49.10 28.62
C TRP A 5 33.63 47.81 29.45
N ALA A 6 32.89 47.90 30.55
CA ALA A 6 32.58 46.77 31.42
C ALA A 6 31.62 45.79 30.75
N GLY A 7 31.93 44.50 30.90
CA GLY A 7 31.27 43.38 30.25
C GLY A 7 29.79 43.25 30.59
N ARG A 8 28.98 43.11 29.54
CA ARG A 8 27.60 42.68 29.62
C ARG A 8 27.59 41.16 29.44
N THR A 9 27.61 40.42 30.53
CA THR A 9 27.46 38.97 30.55
C THR A 9 26.06 38.62 30.03
N PHE A 10 26.00 37.99 28.86
CA PHE A 10 24.80 37.32 28.39
C PHE A 10 24.44 36.25 29.42
N ARG A 11 23.38 36.49 30.19
CA ARG A 11 22.79 35.45 31.03
C ARG A 11 22.36 34.32 30.10
N ASN A 12 22.94 33.14 30.31
CA ASN A 12 22.49 31.90 29.69
C ASN A 12 20.98 31.79 29.85
N ALA A 13 20.24 32.03 28.76
CA ALA A 13 18.84 31.66 28.70
C ALA A 13 18.79 30.15 28.96
N ALA A 14 18.01 29.75 29.96
CA ALA A 14 17.76 28.34 30.21
C ALA A 14 17.36 27.68 28.88
N PRO A 15 17.87 26.48 28.55
CA PRO A 15 17.35 25.75 27.42
C PRO A 15 15.84 25.66 27.62
N LEU A 16 15.06 26.21 26.69
CA LEU A 16 13.65 25.89 26.54
C LEU A 16 13.61 24.38 26.31
N THR A 17 13.56 23.63 27.41
CA THR A 17 13.15 22.24 27.39
C THR A 17 11.72 22.31 26.88
N LEU A 18 11.55 22.10 25.58
CA LEU A 18 10.31 21.71 24.95
C LEU A 18 9.83 20.48 25.72
N ARG A 19 9.13 20.73 26.83
CA ARG A 19 8.43 19.69 27.56
C ARG A 19 7.54 19.01 26.54
N GLY A 20 7.62 17.69 26.52
CA GLY A 20 6.85 16.82 25.65
C GLY A 20 5.37 16.93 25.94
N ASP A 21 4.77 18.06 25.54
CA ASP A 21 3.34 18.17 25.38
C ASP A 21 3.00 17.24 24.22
N ASN A 22 2.43 16.09 24.57
CA ASN A 22 1.77 15.27 23.57
C ASN A 22 0.79 16.19 22.83
N PRO A 23 0.95 16.37 21.51
CA PRO A 23 0.10 17.26 20.75
C PRO A 23 -1.35 16.78 20.87
N VAL A 24 -2.28 17.74 20.98
CA VAL A 24 -3.72 17.50 21.21
C VAL A 24 -4.36 16.59 20.15
N ASP A 25 -3.75 16.51 18.97
CA ASP A 25 -4.19 15.69 17.85
C ASP A 25 -3.86 14.18 17.98
N GLY A 26 -3.12 13.77 19.01
CA GLY A 26 -2.83 12.35 19.28
C GLY A 26 -1.77 11.71 18.38
N TYR A 27 -1.11 12.47 17.49
CA TYR A 27 -0.07 11.96 16.60
C TYR A 27 1.34 12.26 17.13
N SER A 28 2.20 11.25 17.24
CA SER A 28 3.59 11.47 17.63
C SER A 28 4.39 12.15 16.50
N ALA A 29 5.56 12.69 16.84
CA ALA A 29 6.48 13.19 15.83
C ALA A 29 6.99 12.10 14.88
N GLU A 30 7.10 10.86 15.37
CA GLU A 30 7.55 9.73 14.55
C GLU A 30 6.50 9.36 13.51
N ASP A 31 5.21 9.36 13.89
CA ASP A 31 4.09 9.11 12.98
C ASP A 31 4.10 10.05 11.76
N LEU A 32 4.50 11.31 11.97
CA LEU A 32 4.42 12.36 10.95
C LEU A 32 5.70 12.52 10.12
N ARG A 33 6.82 11.91 10.56
CA ARG A 33 8.13 12.06 9.89
C ARG A 33 8.09 11.56 8.45
N GLY A 34 7.50 10.38 8.23
CA GLY A 34 7.28 9.82 6.89
C GLY A 34 6.37 10.68 6.01
N HIS A 35 5.56 11.53 6.61
CA HIS A 35 4.59 12.40 5.92
C HIS A 35 5.06 13.85 5.80
N GLY A 36 6.34 14.11 6.04
CA GLY A 36 6.99 15.38 5.68
C GLY A 36 7.03 16.44 6.78
N TRP A 37 6.76 16.06 8.04
CA TRP A 37 6.89 16.94 9.20
C TRP A 37 7.70 16.30 10.32
N ALA A 38 8.56 17.09 10.96
CA ALA A 38 9.27 16.71 12.19
C ALA A 38 9.42 17.95 13.08
N PRO A 39 9.52 17.82 14.42
CA PRO A 39 9.75 18.97 15.30
C PRO A 39 11.21 19.44 15.20
N GLY A 40 11.44 20.77 15.27
CA GLY A 40 12.80 21.31 15.23
C GLY A 40 12.97 22.80 15.50
N GLY A 41 11.90 23.54 15.81
CA GLY A 41 11.99 24.95 16.21
C GLY A 41 12.22 25.97 15.08
N TYR A 42 12.30 25.53 13.82
CA TYR A 42 12.45 26.39 12.66
C TYR A 42 11.09 26.86 12.10
N MET A 43 11.12 27.98 11.39
CA MET A 43 10.02 28.51 10.61
C MET A 43 10.22 28.15 9.13
N GLY A 44 9.14 27.79 8.44
CA GLY A 44 9.16 27.45 7.02
C GLY A 44 7.79 27.60 6.36
N THR A 45 7.75 27.48 5.04
CA THR A 45 6.51 27.53 4.24
C THR A 45 6.10 26.12 3.85
N CYS A 46 4.84 25.75 4.12
CA CYS A 46 4.29 24.46 3.76
C CYS A 46 4.19 24.31 2.23
N GLN A 47 4.66 23.21 1.65
CA GLN A 47 4.54 22.96 0.21
C GLN A 47 3.10 22.70 -0.25
N ASP A 48 2.22 22.24 0.65
CA ASP A 48 0.84 21.88 0.30
C ASP A 48 -0.12 23.08 0.42
N CYS A 49 -0.12 23.77 1.58
CA CYS A 49 -1.05 24.88 1.84
C CYS A 49 -0.42 26.26 1.70
N VAL A 50 0.89 26.36 1.47
CA VAL A 50 1.64 27.62 1.30
C VAL A 50 1.66 28.51 2.55
N GLU A 51 1.05 28.08 3.65
CA GLU A 51 1.09 28.79 4.93
C GLU A 51 2.44 28.67 5.64
N VAL A 52 2.81 29.73 6.36
CA VAL A 52 3.99 29.73 7.24
C VAL A 52 3.68 28.91 8.48
N HIS A 53 4.58 27.99 8.84
CA HIS A 53 4.49 27.20 10.06
C HIS A 53 5.73 27.42 10.93
N VAL A 54 5.55 27.30 12.24
CA VAL A 54 6.61 27.39 13.25
C VAL A 54 6.80 26.05 13.96
N GLY A 55 7.99 25.81 14.50
CA GLY A 55 8.29 24.62 15.30
C GLY A 55 8.70 23.38 14.50
N GLY A 56 8.83 23.47 13.18
CA GLY A 56 9.28 22.36 12.33
C GLY A 56 10.81 22.20 12.30
N ASP A 57 11.28 21.02 11.90
CA ASP A 57 12.66 20.81 11.45
C ASP A 57 12.95 21.62 10.16
N LYS A 58 14.21 22.01 9.94
CA LYS A 58 14.62 22.77 8.75
C LYS A 58 14.33 22.04 7.43
N ARG A 59 14.15 20.71 7.46
CA ARG A 59 13.85 19.85 6.31
C ARG A 59 12.37 19.47 6.20
N CYS A 60 11.48 20.04 7.02
CA CYS A 60 10.05 19.84 6.87
C CYS A 60 9.60 20.30 5.48
N ARG A 61 8.81 19.46 4.80
CA ARG A 61 8.15 19.82 3.54
C ARG A 61 6.74 20.32 3.76
N ARG A 62 6.12 19.92 4.88
CA ARG A 62 4.74 20.24 5.24
C ARG A 62 4.64 20.84 6.62
N CYS A 63 3.61 21.65 6.85
CA CYS A 63 3.17 21.97 8.21
C CYS A 63 2.57 20.73 8.88
N ARG A 64 2.45 20.75 10.21
CA ARG A 64 1.93 19.61 11.00
C ARG A 64 0.54 19.16 10.54
N ALA A 65 -0.37 20.10 10.31
CA ALA A 65 -1.73 19.81 9.88
C ALA A 65 -1.79 19.11 8.51
N CYS A 66 -0.99 19.56 7.53
CA CYS A 66 -0.89 18.90 6.22
C CYS A 66 -0.24 17.51 6.32
N ALA A 67 0.74 17.32 7.21
CA ALA A 67 1.32 16.01 7.45
C ALA A 67 0.32 15.02 8.08
N ILE A 68 -0.54 15.48 9.00
CA ILE A 68 -1.64 14.67 9.56
C ILE A 68 -2.61 14.27 8.46
N LYS A 69 -3.08 15.24 7.64
CA LYS A 69 -3.95 14.93 6.50
C LYS A 69 -3.32 13.93 5.54
N ALA A 70 -2.02 14.05 5.28
CA ALA A 70 -1.28 13.11 4.43
C ALA A 70 -1.15 11.71 5.07
N LEU A 71 -0.97 11.63 6.39
CA LEU A 71 -0.98 10.38 7.14
C LEU A 71 -2.36 9.73 7.11
N GLU A 72 -3.41 10.47 7.42
CA GLU A 72 -4.80 9.99 7.36
C GLU A 72 -5.17 9.53 5.96
N ALA A 73 -4.84 10.30 4.92
CA ALA A 73 -5.04 9.90 3.53
C ALA A 73 -4.29 8.60 3.19
N SER A 74 -3.07 8.41 3.71
CA SER A 74 -2.32 7.17 3.51
C SER A 74 -2.89 5.97 4.28
N ARG A 75 -3.50 6.21 5.45
CA ARG A 75 -4.18 5.18 6.24
C ARG A 75 -5.52 4.79 5.63
N ASN A 76 -6.21 5.74 5.02
CA ASN A 76 -7.50 5.56 4.37
C ASN A 76 -7.38 5.10 2.91
N ARG A 77 -6.16 5.03 2.36
CA ARG A 77 -5.97 4.50 1.01
C ARG A 77 -6.43 3.05 0.99
N PRO A 78 -7.32 2.66 0.06
CA PRO A 78 -7.68 1.26 -0.13
C PRO A 78 -6.41 0.44 -0.35
N ARG A 79 -6.30 -0.68 0.37
CA ARG A 79 -5.18 -1.62 0.26
C ARG A 79 -5.68 -2.92 -0.31
N TRP A 80 -4.83 -3.56 -1.09
CA TRP A 80 -5.04 -4.94 -1.49
C TRP A 80 -5.23 -5.84 -0.27
N GLN A 81 -6.30 -6.62 -0.28
CA GLN A 81 -6.62 -7.63 0.71
C GLN A 81 -6.31 -9.01 0.11
N SER A 82 -5.66 -9.89 0.88
CA SER A 82 -5.33 -11.25 0.47
C SER A 82 -6.51 -12.20 0.67
N GLY A 83 -6.76 -13.07 -0.32
CA GLY A 83 -7.86 -14.03 -0.33
C GLY A 83 -9.23 -13.36 -0.50
N HIS A 84 -10.29 -14.15 -0.39
CA HIS A 84 -11.68 -13.70 -0.56
C HIS A 84 -12.32 -13.12 0.71
N LYS A 85 -11.72 -13.31 1.89
CA LYS A 85 -12.35 -12.91 3.16
C LYS A 85 -12.61 -11.42 3.22
N GLY A 86 -13.84 -11.05 3.55
CA GLY A 86 -14.26 -9.66 3.70
C GLY A 86 -14.46 -8.90 2.40
N ILE A 87 -14.43 -9.57 1.25
CA ILE A 87 -14.79 -8.96 -0.04
C ILE A 87 -16.24 -8.43 0.03
N PRO A 88 -16.50 -7.17 -0.39
CA PRO A 88 -17.84 -6.65 -0.53
C PRO A 88 -18.64 -7.49 -1.53
N THR A 89 -19.86 -7.89 -1.14
CA THR A 89 -20.79 -8.66 -1.99
C THR A 89 -21.93 -7.80 -2.55
N ASP A 90 -21.97 -6.52 -2.17
CA ASP A 90 -23.00 -5.55 -2.53
C ASP A 90 -22.53 -4.51 -3.57
N ARG A 91 -21.25 -4.51 -3.92
CA ARG A 91 -20.64 -3.58 -4.88
C ARG A 91 -19.45 -4.21 -5.61
N PRO A 92 -19.12 -3.73 -6.82
CA PRO A 92 -17.99 -4.28 -7.55
C PRO A 92 -16.66 -3.88 -6.92
N VAL A 93 -15.67 -4.76 -7.05
CA VAL A 93 -14.28 -4.53 -6.68
C VAL A 93 -13.34 -4.98 -7.80
N TRP A 94 -12.09 -4.54 -7.75
CA TRP A 94 -11.04 -5.11 -8.57
C TRP A 94 -10.42 -6.31 -7.88
N ALA A 95 -10.32 -7.45 -8.57
CA ALA A 95 -9.75 -8.68 -8.03
C ALA A 95 -8.81 -9.36 -9.02
N TYR A 96 -7.68 -9.87 -8.52
CA TYR A 96 -6.93 -10.91 -9.23
C TYR A 96 -7.65 -12.23 -9.01
N PHE A 97 -8.12 -12.83 -10.09
CA PHE A 97 -8.99 -13.99 -10.08
C PHE A 97 -8.34 -15.13 -10.83
N TYR A 98 -8.21 -16.28 -10.18
CA TYR A 98 -7.76 -17.53 -10.79
C TYR A 98 -8.96 -18.25 -11.42
N TRP A 99 -8.88 -18.57 -12.70
CA TRP A 99 -9.93 -19.28 -13.42
C TRP A 99 -9.54 -20.73 -13.67
N SER A 100 -10.21 -21.68 -13.01
CA SER A 100 -9.89 -23.12 -13.10
C SER A 100 -10.58 -23.86 -14.26
N GLY A 101 -11.08 -23.15 -15.27
CA GLY A 101 -12.10 -23.69 -16.19
C GLY A 101 -11.68 -23.99 -17.63
N SER A 102 -10.46 -23.69 -18.05
CA SER A 102 -10.07 -23.79 -19.46
C SER A 102 -8.57 -24.03 -19.61
N SER A 103 -8.18 -25.03 -20.41
CA SER A 103 -6.78 -25.26 -20.80
C SER A 103 -6.28 -24.29 -21.87
N GLU A 104 -7.13 -23.36 -22.35
CA GLU A 104 -6.85 -22.50 -23.49
C GLU A 104 -6.78 -21.00 -23.13
N ASP A 105 -7.12 -20.61 -21.90
CA ASP A 105 -7.23 -19.21 -21.48
C ASP A 105 -6.18 -18.81 -20.43
N GLU A 106 -6.04 -17.48 -20.20
CA GLU A 106 -5.20 -16.96 -19.12
C GLU A 106 -5.72 -17.45 -17.76
N ASP A 107 -4.87 -18.19 -17.04
CA ASP A 107 -5.21 -18.75 -15.73
C ASP A 107 -5.55 -17.67 -14.68
N ILE A 108 -5.00 -16.47 -14.81
CA ILE A 108 -5.18 -15.37 -13.85
C ILE A 108 -5.48 -14.06 -14.55
N MET A 109 -6.55 -13.43 -14.12
CA MET A 109 -7.07 -12.20 -14.71
C MET A 109 -7.32 -11.13 -13.65
N LEU A 110 -7.15 -9.85 -14.02
CA LEU A 110 -7.63 -8.73 -13.22
C LEU A 110 -9.06 -8.36 -13.65
N LEU A 111 -10.03 -8.68 -12.80
CA LEU A 111 -11.45 -8.51 -13.07
C LEU A 111 -12.07 -7.40 -12.22
N HIS A 112 -13.11 -6.75 -12.76
CA HIS A 112 -13.97 -5.82 -12.04
C HIS A 112 -15.37 -6.42 -11.94
N GLY A 113 -15.86 -6.62 -10.72
CA GLY A 113 -17.11 -7.36 -10.54
C GLY A 113 -17.45 -7.63 -9.09
N ILE A 114 -18.56 -8.32 -8.90
CA ILE A 114 -19.10 -8.66 -7.57
C ILE A 114 -18.76 -10.12 -7.28
N SER A 115 -18.16 -10.35 -6.12
CA SER A 115 -17.89 -11.70 -5.63
C SER A 115 -19.04 -12.20 -4.77
N ASP A 116 -19.28 -13.51 -4.77
CA ASP A 116 -20.02 -14.14 -3.68
C ASP A 116 -19.21 -14.16 -2.38
N GLU A 117 -19.84 -14.57 -1.27
CA GLU A 117 -19.19 -14.66 0.06
C GLU A 117 -18.03 -15.67 0.10
N GLY A 118 -18.04 -16.66 -0.80
CA GLY A 118 -17.01 -17.69 -0.89
C GLY A 118 -15.79 -17.29 -1.72
N GLY A 119 -15.89 -16.24 -2.53
CA GLY A 119 -14.85 -15.90 -3.50
C GLY A 119 -14.79 -16.83 -4.71
N GLU A 120 -15.78 -17.73 -4.86
CA GLU A 120 -15.76 -18.81 -5.85
C GLU A 120 -16.48 -18.42 -7.14
N VAL A 121 -17.42 -17.47 -7.04
CA VAL A 121 -18.16 -16.92 -8.17
C VAL A 121 -17.91 -15.43 -8.22
N PHE A 122 -17.46 -14.95 -9.38
CA PHE A 122 -17.23 -13.54 -9.65
C PHE A 122 -18.07 -13.10 -10.85
N THR A 123 -19.10 -12.30 -10.60
CA THR A 123 -19.95 -11.71 -11.64
C THR A 123 -19.24 -10.49 -12.21
N VAL A 124 -18.64 -10.67 -13.40
CA VAL A 124 -17.87 -9.63 -14.07
C VAL A 124 -18.82 -8.58 -14.64
N GLN A 125 -18.59 -7.33 -14.26
CA GLN A 125 -19.33 -6.19 -14.81
C GLN A 125 -18.63 -5.69 -16.07
N HIS A 126 -19.35 -5.66 -17.19
CA HIS A 126 -18.81 -5.19 -18.46
C HIS A 126 -19.71 -4.12 -19.07
N GLU A 127 -19.15 -2.95 -19.42
CA GLU A 127 -19.96 -1.82 -19.91
C GLU A 127 -20.72 -2.10 -21.22
N ARG A 128 -20.20 -3.03 -22.04
CA ARG A 128 -20.69 -3.28 -23.41
C ARG A 128 -21.28 -4.66 -23.67
N VAL A 129 -21.16 -5.57 -22.73
CA VAL A 129 -21.56 -6.98 -22.89
C VAL A 129 -22.39 -7.32 -21.66
N ARG A 130 -23.33 -8.25 -21.77
CA ARG A 130 -24.10 -8.70 -20.61
C ARG A 130 -23.14 -9.21 -19.54
N ASP A 131 -23.41 -8.88 -18.28
CA ASP A 131 -22.70 -9.44 -17.14
C ASP A 131 -22.66 -10.97 -17.24
N TRP A 132 -21.53 -11.55 -16.86
CA TRP A 132 -21.34 -13.00 -16.87
C TRP A 132 -20.64 -13.45 -15.61
N ASP A 133 -20.97 -14.65 -15.17
CA ASP A 133 -20.34 -15.28 -14.02
C ASP A 133 -19.06 -15.99 -14.44
N ARG A 134 -18.02 -15.83 -13.63
CA ARG A 134 -16.79 -16.63 -13.69
C ARG A 134 -16.70 -17.49 -12.45
N TYR A 135 -16.48 -18.78 -12.66
CA TYR A 135 -16.23 -19.76 -11.60
C TYR A 135 -14.72 -19.93 -11.45
N GLY A 136 -14.20 -19.77 -10.25
CA GLY A 136 -12.76 -19.69 -10.01
C GLY A 136 -12.52 -19.23 -8.58
N HIS A 137 -11.44 -18.48 -8.32
CA HIS A 137 -11.08 -18.04 -6.98
C HIS A 137 -10.50 -16.64 -6.96
N VAL A 138 -11.02 -15.80 -6.07
CA VAL A 138 -10.38 -14.51 -5.75
C VAL A 138 -9.07 -14.74 -5.00
N ILE A 139 -7.96 -14.36 -5.61
CA ILE A 139 -6.61 -14.42 -5.02
C ILE A 139 -6.42 -13.22 -4.09
N CYS A 140 -6.72 -12.01 -4.57
CA CYS A 140 -6.68 -10.79 -3.78
C CYS A 140 -7.58 -9.73 -4.43
N TRP A 141 -8.01 -8.74 -3.65
CA TRP A 141 -8.94 -7.72 -4.11
C TRP A 141 -8.66 -6.34 -3.52
N ILE A 142 -9.18 -5.30 -4.17
CA ILE A 142 -9.12 -3.91 -3.73
C ILE A 142 -10.40 -3.16 -4.15
N ASP A 143 -10.93 -2.38 -3.21
CA ASP A 143 -12.12 -1.54 -3.42
C ASP A 143 -11.70 -0.14 -3.86
N VAL A 144 -11.55 0.03 -5.17
CA VAL A 144 -11.23 1.28 -5.86
C VAL A 144 -12.06 1.41 -7.12
N GLU A 145 -12.37 2.63 -7.52
CA GLU A 145 -13.14 2.91 -8.73
C GLU A 145 -12.32 2.65 -9.99
N GLU A 146 -11.09 3.16 -10.05
CA GLU A 146 -10.22 3.05 -11.22
C GLU A 146 -9.47 1.71 -11.28
N ARG A 147 -9.24 1.20 -12.50
CA ARG A 147 -8.43 -0.01 -12.72
C ARG A 147 -7.03 0.14 -12.12
N PRO A 148 -6.66 -0.63 -11.10
CA PRO A 148 -5.36 -0.51 -10.48
C PRO A 148 -4.27 -1.07 -11.40
N ALA A 149 -3.12 -0.40 -11.43
CA ALA A 149 -1.89 -0.98 -11.99
C ALA A 149 -1.33 -2.06 -11.05
N LEU A 150 -0.53 -2.98 -11.59
CA LEU A 150 0.24 -3.92 -10.77
C LEU A 150 1.18 -3.14 -9.84
N SER A 151 1.06 -3.38 -8.55
CA SER A 151 1.84 -2.69 -7.52
C SER A 151 2.52 -3.69 -6.60
N VAL A 152 3.52 -3.23 -5.85
CA VAL A 152 4.18 -4.04 -4.81
C VAL A 152 3.15 -4.54 -3.77
N GLU A 153 2.16 -3.71 -3.43
CA GLU A 153 1.09 -4.06 -2.49
C GLU A 153 0.19 -5.19 -3.03
N ALA A 154 -0.12 -5.16 -4.34
CA ALA A 154 -0.86 -6.25 -4.98
C ALA A 154 -0.07 -7.56 -4.93
N VAL A 155 1.22 -7.51 -5.25
CA VAL A 155 2.12 -8.68 -5.21
C VAL A 155 2.26 -9.24 -3.79
N ASP A 156 2.47 -8.38 -2.79
CA ASP A 156 2.54 -8.81 -1.39
C ASP A 156 1.21 -9.45 -0.95
N ALA A 157 0.05 -8.94 -1.40
CA ALA A 157 -1.25 -9.54 -1.11
C ALA A 157 -1.46 -10.90 -1.81
N ILE A 158 -0.95 -11.07 -3.04
CA ILE A 158 -0.96 -12.36 -3.75
C ILE A 158 -0.09 -13.38 -3.01
N VAL A 159 1.13 -13.00 -2.62
CA VAL A 159 2.03 -13.88 -1.85
C VAL A 159 1.41 -14.25 -0.50
N ALA A 160 0.75 -13.30 0.17
CA ALA A 160 0.04 -13.57 1.41
C ALA A 160 -1.16 -14.54 1.20
N ALA A 161 -1.87 -14.44 0.08
CA ALA A 161 -2.94 -15.38 -0.26
C ALA A 161 -2.39 -16.80 -0.51
N LEU A 162 -1.29 -16.91 -1.26
CA LEU A 162 -0.59 -18.18 -1.49
C LEU A 162 -0.10 -18.84 -0.19
N ALA A 163 0.30 -18.04 0.81
CA ALA A 163 0.72 -18.54 2.11
C ALA A 163 -0.46 -19.08 2.95
N ASP A 164 -1.68 -18.57 2.76
CA ASP A 164 -2.90 -19.09 3.40
C ASP A 164 -3.54 -20.17 2.51
N GLN A 165 -2.91 -21.35 2.45
CA GLN A 165 -3.33 -22.51 1.63
C GLN A 165 -4.80 -22.95 1.80
N ARG A 166 -5.47 -22.53 2.88
CA ARG A 166 -6.91 -22.81 3.08
C ARG A 166 -7.79 -21.96 2.16
N SER A 167 -7.26 -20.87 1.63
CA SER A 167 -8.00 -19.94 0.78
C SER A 167 -8.05 -20.38 -0.69
N ILE A 168 -7.14 -21.27 -1.11
CA ILE A 168 -7.02 -21.76 -2.48
C ILE A 168 -7.17 -23.28 -2.44
N HIS A 169 -8.42 -23.76 -2.39
CA HIS A 169 -8.77 -25.15 -2.07
C HIS A 169 -8.42 -26.21 -3.15
N TRP A 170 -7.57 -25.88 -4.13
CA TRP A 170 -7.35 -26.70 -5.33
C TRP A 170 -5.86 -27.01 -5.50
N SER A 171 -5.53 -28.31 -5.53
CA SER A 171 -4.18 -28.86 -5.39
C SER A 171 -3.14 -28.42 -6.43
N CYS A 172 -3.55 -27.66 -7.46
CA CYS A 172 -2.67 -27.12 -8.49
C CYS A 172 -2.68 -25.58 -8.61
N ALA A 173 -3.63 -24.88 -7.99
CA ALA A 173 -3.79 -23.45 -8.23
C ALA A 173 -2.58 -22.65 -7.70
N ASP A 174 -1.98 -23.06 -6.58
CA ASP A 174 -0.87 -22.33 -5.97
C ASP A 174 0.36 -22.19 -6.90
N HIS A 175 0.76 -23.27 -7.57
CA HIS A 175 1.93 -23.22 -8.46
C HIS A 175 1.64 -22.46 -9.75
N ILE A 176 0.40 -22.54 -10.26
CA ILE A 176 -0.03 -21.75 -11.43
C ILE A 176 0.01 -20.25 -11.08
N VAL A 177 -0.48 -19.88 -9.89
CA VAL A 177 -0.43 -18.50 -9.39
C VAL A 177 1.00 -18.04 -9.15
N GLU A 178 1.86 -18.88 -8.57
CA GLU A 178 3.29 -18.57 -8.40
C GLU A 178 3.98 -18.33 -9.76
N ASP A 179 3.79 -19.23 -10.73
CA ASP A 179 4.42 -19.14 -12.05
C ASP A 179 3.96 -17.88 -12.81
N TRP A 180 2.65 -17.62 -12.82
CA TRP A 180 2.09 -16.40 -13.40
C TRP A 180 2.65 -15.14 -12.72
N LEU A 181 2.79 -15.15 -11.39
CA LEU A 181 3.31 -14.02 -10.63
C LEU A 181 4.76 -13.72 -11.02
N HIS A 182 5.59 -14.75 -11.18
CA HIS A 182 6.99 -14.59 -11.59
C HIS A 182 7.12 -14.10 -13.03
N GLN A 183 6.30 -14.64 -13.94
CA GLN A 183 6.25 -14.16 -15.33
C GLN A 183 5.83 -12.70 -15.41
N THR A 184 4.78 -12.32 -14.68
CA THR A 184 4.28 -10.95 -14.63
C THR A 184 5.31 -9.99 -14.04
N ALA A 185 6.01 -10.39 -12.98
CA ALA A 185 7.08 -9.59 -12.38
C ALA A 185 8.27 -9.41 -13.33
N LEU A 186 8.63 -10.45 -14.09
CA LEU A 186 9.66 -10.37 -15.13
C LEU A 186 9.24 -9.43 -16.27
N GLN A 187 7.98 -9.52 -16.72
CA GLN A 187 7.45 -8.64 -17.76
C GLN A 187 7.49 -7.17 -17.32
N ALA A 188 7.16 -6.87 -16.06
CA ALA A 188 7.28 -5.52 -15.51
C ALA A 188 8.73 -4.97 -15.58
N VAL A 189 9.75 -5.83 -15.44
CA VAL A 189 11.16 -5.47 -15.64
C VAL A 189 11.45 -5.17 -17.11
N VAL A 190 10.98 -6.04 -18.02
CA VAL A 190 11.15 -5.88 -19.47
C VAL A 190 10.51 -4.57 -19.96
N ASP A 191 9.34 -4.23 -19.43
CA ASP A 191 8.59 -3.02 -19.80
C ASP A 191 9.17 -1.73 -19.18
N GLY A 192 10.20 -1.82 -18.35
CA GLY A 192 10.82 -0.67 -17.69
C GLY A 192 9.93 -0.03 -16.62
N HIS A 193 9.06 -0.83 -15.97
CA HIS A 193 8.19 -0.33 -14.92
C HIS A 193 9.01 0.29 -13.78
N ARG A 194 8.60 1.49 -13.31
CA ARG A 194 9.34 2.26 -12.30
C ARG A 194 9.66 1.47 -11.02
N ASP A 195 8.73 0.63 -10.59
CA ASP A 195 8.85 -0.21 -9.39
C ASP A 195 9.26 -1.66 -9.70
N ALA A 196 9.72 -1.99 -10.92
CA ALA A 196 9.97 -3.36 -11.36
C ALA A 196 10.87 -4.16 -10.41
N THR A 197 11.98 -3.59 -9.94
CA THR A 197 12.87 -4.28 -8.98
C THR A 197 12.18 -4.63 -7.67
N ARG A 198 11.28 -3.77 -7.19
CA ARG A 198 10.53 -4.01 -5.95
C ARG A 198 9.42 -5.04 -6.15
N ILE A 199 8.75 -5.01 -7.31
CA ILE A 199 7.76 -6.01 -7.73
C ILE A 199 8.43 -7.39 -7.82
N ALA A 200 9.57 -7.49 -8.49
CA ALA A 200 10.34 -8.74 -8.59
C ALA A 200 10.81 -9.24 -7.22
N ALA A 201 11.33 -8.35 -6.37
CA ALA A 201 11.74 -8.72 -5.02
C ALA A 201 10.56 -9.21 -4.16
N ALA A 202 9.37 -8.61 -4.29
CA ALA A 202 8.17 -9.05 -3.61
C ALA A 202 7.68 -10.41 -4.13
N ALA A 203 7.66 -10.61 -5.46
CA ALA A 203 7.26 -11.88 -6.07
C ALA A 203 8.18 -13.04 -5.66
N LEU A 204 9.49 -12.79 -5.55
CA LEU A 204 10.45 -13.81 -5.11
C LEU A 204 10.22 -14.34 -3.69
N LYS A 205 9.48 -13.62 -2.84
CA LYS A 205 9.09 -14.12 -1.50
C LYS A 205 8.22 -15.38 -1.59
N SER A 206 7.49 -15.60 -2.70
CA SER A 206 6.72 -16.84 -2.87
C SER A 206 7.59 -18.10 -2.85
N ARG A 207 8.87 -17.99 -3.20
CA ARG A 207 9.81 -19.13 -3.21
C ARG A 207 10.13 -19.68 -1.83
N GLU A 208 9.81 -18.91 -0.78
CA GLU A 208 9.94 -19.32 0.61
C GLU A 208 8.71 -20.12 1.09
N LEU A 209 7.67 -20.23 0.25
CA LEU A 209 6.44 -20.95 0.55
C LEU A 209 6.54 -22.42 0.09
N ASP A 210 5.98 -23.32 0.91
CA ASP A 210 5.94 -24.75 0.63
C ASP A 210 4.69 -25.10 -0.19
N PHE A 211 4.83 -25.29 -1.49
CA PHE A 211 3.74 -25.72 -2.37
C PHE A 211 3.84 -27.20 -2.73
N SER A 212 2.70 -27.87 -2.90
CA SER A 212 2.66 -29.16 -3.59
C SER A 212 2.91 -28.95 -5.08
N ARG A 213 4.19 -28.98 -5.49
CA ARG A 213 4.60 -28.80 -6.89
C ARG A 213 4.36 -30.04 -7.76
N TYR A 214 3.83 -31.12 -7.18
CA TYR A 214 3.64 -32.40 -7.83
C TYR A 214 2.19 -32.88 -7.71
N TYR A 215 1.63 -33.29 -8.86
CA TYR A 215 0.49 -34.19 -8.96
C TYR A 215 0.88 -35.61 -8.47
N GLY A 216 1.29 -35.73 -7.21
CA GLY A 216 1.66 -37.00 -6.57
C GLY A 216 0.48 -37.63 -5.85
#